data_AF-A0A9E5NUK6-F1
#
_entry.id   AF-A0A9E5NUK6-F1
#
_cell.length_a   1.000
_cell.length_b   1.000
_cell.length_c   1.000
_cell.angle_alpha   90.00
_cell.angle_beta   90.00
_cell.angle_gamma   90.00
#
_symmetry.space_group_name_H-M   'P 1'
#
loop_
_entity.id
_entity.type
_entity.pdbx_description
1 polymer ?
#
loop_
_entity_poly.entity_id
_entity_poly.type
_entity_poly.pdbx_seq_one_letter_code
_entity_poly.pdbx_strand_id
1 'polypeptide(L)'
;MLRRMISAGVAIAAVATPLYAQVDPELLAGMRARSIGPAGMSGRIADIEAVESNPNIVYVAATAGGVWKSVNGGLTFEPIFDDQPVHAVGSIEVFQASPDIVWVGTGEGNPRN
;
A
#
# COMPACT_ATOMS: atom_id res chain seq x y z
N MET A 1 -69.43 15.70 -29.10
CA MET A 1 -69.85 15.69 -27.67
C MET A 1 -69.44 14.30 -27.16
N LEU A 2 -68.42 14.05 -26.33
CA LEU A 2 -67.89 14.75 -25.18
C LEU A 2 -66.47 14.18 -24.83
N ARG A 3 -65.48 15.07 -24.82
CA ARG A 3 -64.25 15.22 -23.99
C ARG A 3 -63.70 14.07 -23.08
N ARG A 4 -62.34 13.96 -23.15
CA ARG A 4 -61.33 13.83 -22.05
C ARG A 4 -61.20 12.42 -21.40
N MET A 5 -60.03 11.89 -21.01
CA MET A 5 -58.79 12.49 -20.51
C MET A 5 -57.59 11.51 -20.63
N ILE A 6 -56.40 12.08 -20.78
CA ILE A 6 -55.08 11.42 -20.77
C ILE A 6 -54.71 11.08 -19.32
N SER A 7 -54.25 9.85 -19.06
CA SER A 7 -53.58 9.47 -17.82
C SER A 7 -52.18 8.96 -18.15
N ALA A 8 -51.21 9.85 -18.20
CA ALA A 8 -49.79 9.49 -18.25
C ALA A 8 -49.36 9.12 -16.82
N GLY A 9 -49.27 7.83 -16.54
CA GLY A 9 -48.68 7.33 -15.29
C GLY A 9 -47.16 7.54 -15.33
N VAL A 10 -46.67 8.57 -14.66
CA VAL A 10 -45.24 8.72 -14.38
C VAL A 10 -44.90 7.73 -13.27
N ALA A 11 -44.29 6.60 -13.64
CA ALA A 11 -43.64 5.72 -12.69
C ALA A 11 -42.32 6.38 -12.26
N ILE A 12 -42.32 7.02 -11.09
CA ILE A 12 -41.09 7.45 -10.43
C ILE A 12 -40.43 6.18 -9.89
N ALA A 13 -39.46 5.64 -10.63
CA ALA A 13 -38.55 4.66 -10.10
C ALA A 13 -37.65 5.36 -9.07
N ALA A 14 -37.97 5.21 -7.78
CA ALA A 14 -37.07 5.58 -6.71
C ALA A 14 -35.88 4.61 -6.72
N VAL A 15 -34.84 4.95 -7.48
CA VAL A 15 -33.54 4.30 -7.33
C VAL A 15 -32.99 4.77 -5.99
N ALA A 16 -33.21 3.98 -4.94
CA ALA A 16 -32.58 4.17 -3.65
C ALA A 16 -31.07 3.92 -3.84
N THR A 17 -30.30 4.96 -4.15
CA THR A 17 -28.86 4.92 -3.97
C THR A 17 -28.60 4.72 -2.49
N PRO A 18 -27.84 3.69 -2.06
CA PRO A 18 -27.45 3.59 -0.67
C PRO A 18 -26.58 4.81 -0.37
N LEU A 19 -27.15 5.75 0.38
CA LEU A 19 -26.43 6.87 0.95
C LEU A 19 -25.59 6.28 2.09
N TYR A 20 -24.48 5.61 1.75
CA TYR A 20 -23.40 5.47 2.71
C TYR A 20 -23.04 6.90 3.11
N ALA A 21 -23.09 7.20 4.40
CA ALA A 21 -22.58 8.46 4.92
C ALA A 21 -21.08 8.50 4.57
N GLN A 22 -20.76 9.05 3.40
CA GLN A 22 -19.38 9.16 2.96
C GLN A 22 -18.76 10.27 3.80
N VAL A 23 -17.75 9.89 4.58
CA VAL A 23 -16.86 10.86 5.21
C VAL A 23 -16.23 11.65 4.08
N ASP A 24 -16.39 12.97 4.11
CA ASP A 24 -15.74 13.87 3.17
C ASP A 24 -14.20 13.66 3.25
N PRO A 25 -13.54 13.20 2.17
CA PRO A 25 -12.11 12.95 2.16
C PRO A 25 -11.27 14.18 2.52
N GLU A 26 -11.78 15.40 2.28
CA GLU A 26 -11.09 16.63 2.65
C GLU A 26 -10.90 16.74 4.17
N LEU A 27 -11.82 16.17 4.97
CA LEU A 27 -11.69 16.10 6.43
C LEU A 27 -10.54 15.20 6.88
N LEU A 28 -10.08 14.29 6.02
CA LEU A 28 -8.98 13.36 6.29
C LEU A 28 -7.66 13.79 5.66
N ALA A 29 -7.65 14.85 4.84
CA ALA A 29 -6.47 15.28 4.06
C ALA A 29 -5.24 15.63 4.93
N GLY A 30 -5.45 15.99 6.20
CA GLY A 30 -4.38 16.27 7.17
C GLY A 30 -3.93 15.05 7.99
N MET A 31 -4.61 13.91 7.88
CA MET A 31 -4.29 12.72 8.65
C MET A 31 -3.12 11.97 8.04
N ARG A 32 -2.10 11.69 8.86
CA ARG A 32 -1.00 10.80 8.48
C ARG A 32 -1.19 9.45 9.15
N ALA A 33 -1.09 8.39 8.36
CA ALA A 33 -0.93 7.06 8.90
C ALA A 33 0.35 7.04 9.76
N ARG A 34 0.27 6.42 10.93
CA ARG A 34 1.44 6.17 11.78
C ARG A 34 1.38 4.75 12.29
N SER A 35 2.54 4.12 12.43
CA SER A 35 2.64 2.85 13.12
C SER A 35 2.21 3.03 14.59
N ILE A 36 1.37 2.13 15.08
CA ILE A 36 1.00 2.02 16.50
C ILE A 36 1.82 0.94 17.24
N GLY A 37 2.79 0.33 16.53
CA GLY A 37 3.50 -0.86 16.99
C GLY A 37 2.72 -2.16 16.72
N PRO A 38 3.40 -3.32 16.72
CA PRO A 38 2.77 -4.59 16.43
C PRO A 38 1.88 -5.08 17.59
N ALA A 39 0.65 -5.49 17.30
CA ALA A 39 -0.27 -6.13 18.24
C ALA A 39 -0.18 -7.68 18.23
N GLY A 40 0.50 -8.27 17.24
CA GLY A 40 0.72 -9.72 17.08
C GLY A 40 1.35 -10.06 15.72
N MET A 41 2.15 -11.14 15.70
CA MET A 41 3.06 -11.67 14.64
C MET A 41 3.67 -10.69 13.63
N SER A 42 4.99 -10.53 13.73
CA SER A 42 5.86 -9.84 12.77
C SER A 42 5.60 -10.29 11.32
N GLY A 43 5.69 -9.35 10.38
CA GLY A 43 5.68 -9.63 8.95
C GLY A 43 6.86 -10.52 8.53
N ARG A 44 6.76 -11.12 7.34
CA ARG A 44 7.82 -11.95 6.75
C ARG A 44 8.82 -11.06 6.01
N ILE A 45 10.10 -11.28 6.30
CA ILE A 45 11.21 -10.70 5.55
C ILE A 45 11.68 -11.76 4.55
N ALA A 46 11.62 -11.43 3.27
CA ALA A 46 12.05 -12.31 2.19
C ALA A 46 13.55 -12.19 1.94
N ASP A 47 14.11 -11.00 2.11
CA ASP A 47 15.47 -10.68 1.72
C ASP A 47 16.01 -9.46 2.47
N ILE A 48 17.33 -9.40 2.67
CA ILE A 48 18.05 -8.31 3.36
C ILE A 48 19.36 -8.06 2.64
N GLU A 49 19.58 -6.82 2.22
CA GLU A 49 20.81 -6.39 1.55
C GLU A 49 21.48 -5.24 2.29
N ALA A 50 22.81 -5.25 2.35
CA ALA A 50 23.60 -4.19 2.94
C ALA A 50 24.54 -3.57 1.91
N VAL A 51 24.82 -2.27 2.05
CA VAL A 51 25.85 -1.61 1.24
C VAL A 51 27.22 -1.99 1.79
N GLU A 52 28.06 -2.66 1.01
CA GLU A 52 29.37 -3.16 1.46
C GLU A 52 30.30 -2.04 1.94
N SER A 53 30.28 -0.90 1.24
CA SER A 53 31.10 0.27 1.59
C SER A 53 30.58 1.02 2.83
N ASN A 54 29.33 0.82 3.22
CA ASN A 54 28.74 1.37 4.44
C ASN A 54 27.61 0.46 4.97
N PRO A 55 27.94 -0.55 5.78
CA PRO A 55 26.97 -1.52 6.30
C PRO A 55 25.89 -0.95 7.22
N ASN A 56 25.94 0.36 7.55
CA ASN A 56 24.83 1.02 8.22
C ASN A 56 23.62 1.24 7.31
N ILE A 57 23.82 1.18 5.98
CA ILE A 57 22.75 1.25 4.99
C ILE A 57 22.28 -0.17 4.70
N VAL A 58 21.05 -0.46 5.12
CA VAL A 58 20.44 -1.78 5.00
C VAL A 58 19.08 -1.64 4.33
N TYR A 59 18.81 -2.50 3.36
CA TYR A 59 17.53 -2.62 2.69
C TYR A 59 16.88 -3.95 3.11
N VAL A 60 15.56 -3.94 3.28
CA VAL A 60 14.79 -5.10 3.73
C VAL A 60 13.58 -5.27 2.83
N ALA A 61 13.43 -6.46 2.25
CA ALA A 61 12.26 -6.86 1.48
C ALA A 61 11.22 -7.53 2.39
N ALA A 62 10.06 -6.91 2.53
CA ALA A 62 8.93 -7.51 3.24
C ALA A 62 7.96 -8.16 2.25
N THR A 63 7.66 -9.44 2.48
CA THR A 63 6.83 -10.28 1.58
C THR A 63 5.49 -9.67 1.18
N ALA A 64 4.85 -8.90 2.06
CA ALA A 64 3.61 -8.18 1.78
C ALA A 64 3.67 -6.74 2.31
N GLY A 65 4.88 -6.19 2.45
CA GLY A 65 5.13 -4.92 3.12
C GLY A 65 6.08 -3.99 2.38
N GLY A 66 6.39 -4.27 1.10
CA GLY A 66 7.29 -3.42 0.30
C GLY A 66 8.76 -3.49 0.73
N VAL A 67 9.49 -2.42 0.42
CA VAL A 67 10.92 -2.27 0.74
C VAL A 67 11.11 -1.21 1.83
N TRP A 68 11.96 -1.56 2.80
CA TRP A 68 12.31 -0.71 3.93
C TRP A 68 13.82 -0.42 3.91
N LYS A 69 14.20 0.80 4.23
CA LYS A 69 15.60 1.25 4.28
C LYS A 69 15.97 1.72 5.69
N SER A 70 17.11 1.27 6.16
CA SER A 70 17.81 1.84 7.31
C SER A 70 19.08 2.53 6.86
N VAL A 71 19.46 3.60 7.56
CA VAL A 71 20.75 4.30 7.40
C VAL A 71 21.56 4.32 8.70
N ASN A 72 21.09 3.59 9.72
CA ASN A 72 21.67 3.55 11.06
C ASN A 72 21.85 2.11 11.58
N GLY A 73 22.21 1.19 10.68
CA GLY A 73 22.54 -0.19 11.05
C GLY A 73 21.34 -1.01 11.51
N GLY A 74 20.14 -0.68 11.03
CA GLY A 74 18.91 -1.42 11.34
C GLY A 74 18.22 -1.00 12.65
N LEU A 75 18.61 0.11 13.28
CA LEU A 75 17.92 0.63 14.47
C LEU A 75 16.54 1.19 14.12
N THR A 76 16.43 1.91 13.00
CA THR A 76 15.16 2.40 12.46
C THR A 76 15.08 2.16 10.96
N PHE A 77 13.85 2.03 10.46
CA PHE A 77 13.56 1.80 9.05
C PHE A 77 12.51 2.79 8.53
N GLU A 78 12.73 3.28 7.32
CA GLU A 78 11.78 4.09 6.56
C GLU A 78 11.26 3.28 5.36
N PRO A 79 9.95 3.32 5.07
CA PRO A 79 9.42 2.71 3.86
C PRO A 79 9.88 3.52 2.64
N ILE A 80 10.33 2.84 1.59
CA ILE A 80 10.78 3.49 0.34
C ILE A 80 10.04 2.95 -0.90
N PHE A 81 8.96 2.21 -0.68
CA PHE A 81 8.22 1.49 -1.73
C PHE A 81 6.72 1.83 -1.76
N ASP A 82 6.28 2.83 -0.97
CA ASP A 82 4.86 3.17 -0.79
C ASP A 82 4.20 3.74 -2.06
N ASP A 83 5.00 4.30 -2.98
CA ASP A 83 4.51 4.86 -4.24
C ASP A 83 4.39 3.81 -5.37
N GLN A 84 4.68 2.54 -5.09
CA GLN A 84 4.67 1.47 -6.09
C GLN A 84 3.32 0.74 -6.12
N PRO A 85 2.86 0.26 -7.30
CA PRO A 85 1.56 -0.39 -7.44
C PRO A 85 1.50 -1.81 -6.85
N VAL A 86 2.62 -2.35 -6.36
CA VAL A 86 2.74 -3.71 -5.83
C VAL A 86 3.41 -3.63 -4.46
N HIS A 87 2.90 -4.38 -3.49
CA HIS A 87 3.48 -4.45 -2.13
C HIS A 87 4.20 -5.78 -1.84
N ALA A 88 4.03 -6.78 -2.71
CA ALA A 88 4.67 -8.07 -2.54
C ALA A 88 6.11 -8.03 -3.08
N VAL A 89 7.09 -8.20 -2.20
CA VAL A 89 8.51 -8.19 -2.55
C VAL A 89 9.18 -9.47 -2.08
N GLY A 90 9.82 -10.17 -3.01
CA GLY A 90 10.49 -11.44 -2.77
C GLY A 90 12.01 -11.36 -2.78
N SER A 91 12.59 -10.34 -3.42
CA SER A 91 14.04 -10.14 -3.46
C SER A 91 14.40 -8.66 -3.65
N ILE A 92 15.60 -8.29 -3.21
CA ILE A 92 16.22 -6.98 -3.43
C ILE A 92 17.70 -7.20 -3.77
N GLU A 93 18.29 -6.33 -4.59
CA GLU A 93 19.72 -6.38 -4.91
C GLU A 93 20.25 -4.95 -4.94
N VAL A 94 21.35 -4.71 -4.22
CA VAL A 94 22.05 -3.41 -4.23
C VAL A 94 23.22 -3.51 -5.19
N PHE A 95 23.27 -2.64 -6.20
CA PHE A 95 24.43 -2.58 -7.08
C PHE A 95 25.63 -1.99 -6.34
N GLN A 96 26.51 -2.84 -5.80
CA GLN A 96 27.57 -2.42 -4.87
C GLN A 96 28.53 -1.37 -5.44
N ALA A 97 28.76 -1.34 -6.75
CA ALA A 97 29.60 -0.32 -7.38
C ALA A 97 28.95 1.08 -7.45
N SER A 98 27.62 1.16 -7.35
CA SER A 98 26.87 2.41 -7.20
C SER A 98 25.59 2.12 -6.38
N PRO A 99 25.68 2.17 -5.04
CA PRO A 99 24.60 1.75 -4.14
C PRO A 99 23.32 2.59 -4.18
N ASP A 100 23.29 3.63 -5.00
CA ASP A 100 22.09 4.39 -5.34
C ASP A 100 21.16 3.62 -6.30
N ILE A 101 21.68 2.57 -6.94
CA ILE A 101 20.93 1.67 -7.82
C ILE A 101 20.52 0.44 -7.03
N VAL A 102 19.21 0.25 -6.88
CA VAL A 102 18.61 -0.89 -6.18
C VAL A 102 17.58 -1.55 -7.09
N TRP A 103 17.68 -2.87 -7.25
CA TRP A 103 16.69 -3.67 -7.97
C TRP A 103 15.75 -4.35 -7.00
N VAL A 104 14.47 -4.42 -7.37
CA VAL A 104 13.41 -5.01 -6.54
C VAL A 104 12.69 -6.09 -7.33
N GLY A 105 12.75 -7.33 -6.85
CA GLY A 105 12.00 -8.45 -7.37
C GLY A 105 10.60 -8.49 -6.75
N THR A 106 9.60 -8.07 -7.50
CA THR A 106 8.19 -8.11 -7.07
C THR A 106 7.59 -9.50 -7.21
N GLY A 107 6.61 -9.80 -6.36
CA GLY A 107 6.00 -11.12 -6.23
C GLY A 107 6.63 -11.94 -5.11
N GLU A 108 5.89 -12.90 -4.57
CA GLU A 108 6.40 -13.80 -3.53
C GLU A 108 6.13 -15.27 -3.89
N GLY A 109 7.21 -16.06 -3.91
CA GLY A 109 7.19 -17.46 -4.36
C GLY A 109 7.00 -18.51 -3.27
N ASN A 110 6.78 -18.13 -2.00
CA ASN A 110 6.65 -19.07 -0.89
C ASN A 110 5.22 -19.04 -0.28
N PRO A 111 4.24 -19.67 -0.95
CA PRO A 111 2.90 -19.82 -0.39
C PRO A 111 2.99 -20.71 0.85
N ARG A 112 2.85 -20.13 2.03
CA ARG A 112 2.66 -20.88 3.28
C ARG A 112 1.29 -20.54 3.84
N ASN A 113 0.36 -21.47 3.65
CA ASN A 113 -0.90 -21.60 4.35
C ASN A 113 -1.16 -23.09 4.58
#